data_AF-T1CG16-F1
#
_entry.id   AF-T1CG16-F1
#
_cell.length_a   1.000
_cell.length_b   1.000
_cell.length_c   1.000
_cell.angle_alpha   90.00
_cell.angle_beta   90.00
_cell.angle_gamma   90.00
#
_symmetry.space_group_name_H-M   'P 1'
#
loop_
_entity.id
_entity.type
_entity.pdbx_description
1 polymer ?
#
loop_
_entity_poly.entity_id
_entity_poly.type
_entity_poly.pdbx_seq_one_letter_code
_entity_poly.pdbx_strand_id
1 'polypeptide(L)'
;SIGVVKPKNQIKQKRFITDDLLGRIYDELPRPSIYTLLADHGEELFPSDFFCDLYPSRRGRPTTPARTIATVMILGAFEGLADEKATAKLKYDLRWKVAAGIAIDAPVFNYSVICLLRSRLLNSSNAERIFDAVLSFAKDNKIVISKIRSIDSTALYDSVETKSTIRMIEAALCDIESRN
;
A
#
# COMPACT_ATOMS: atom_id res chain seq x y z
N SER A 1 12.31 15.96 34.14
CA SER A 1 11.23 16.77 33.54
C SER A 1 10.92 16.26 32.15
N ILE A 2 9.70 15.73 31.97
CA ILE A 2 9.21 15.14 30.72
C ILE A 2 8.88 16.28 29.76
N GLY A 3 9.68 16.43 28.71
CA GLY A 3 9.43 17.38 27.64
C GLY A 3 8.34 16.85 26.70
N VAL A 4 7.08 17.17 27.02
CA VAL A 4 5.94 16.96 26.11
C VAL A 4 6.17 17.82 24.86
N VAL A 5 6.58 17.18 23.77
CA VAL A 5 6.70 17.81 22.46
C VAL A 5 5.30 18.17 21.97
N LYS A 6 5.03 19.49 21.86
CA LYS A 6 3.77 20.03 21.36
C LYS A 6 3.44 19.49 19.95
N PRO A 7 2.15 19.19 19.66
CA PRO A 7 1.75 18.59 18.40
C PRO A 7 1.88 19.58 17.23
N LYS A 8 2.50 19.15 16.13
CA LYS A 8 2.69 19.89 14.86
C LYS A 8 1.37 20.03 14.09
N ASN A 9 0.47 20.80 14.68
CA ASN A 9 -0.89 21.14 14.24
C ASN A 9 -0.92 22.08 13.01
N GLN A 10 0.03 21.98 12.06
CA GLN A 10 0.18 22.88 10.91
C GLN A 10 0.08 22.21 9.53
N ILE A 11 0.04 20.87 9.42
CA ILE A 11 -0.35 20.19 8.16
C ILE A 11 -1.89 20.13 8.03
N LYS A 12 -2.56 21.22 8.42
CA LYS A 12 -4.01 21.27 8.66
C LYS A 12 -4.83 21.82 7.48
N GLN A 13 -4.25 22.09 6.31
CA GLN A 13 -4.95 22.95 5.33
C GLN A 13 -4.91 22.62 3.82
N LYS A 14 -4.41 21.47 3.34
CA LYS A 14 -4.40 21.23 1.87
C LYS A 14 -4.92 19.91 1.30
N ARG A 15 -5.73 19.15 2.05
CA ARG A 15 -6.61 18.10 1.50
C ARG A 15 -7.98 18.17 2.18
N PHE A 16 -8.64 19.30 1.97
CA PHE A 16 -9.82 19.72 2.74
C PHE A 16 -11.13 18.99 2.38
N ILE A 17 -11.14 17.98 1.51
CA ILE A 17 -12.39 17.41 0.98
C ILE A 17 -12.19 15.93 0.62
N THR A 18 -12.29 15.04 1.60
CA THR A 18 -12.60 13.61 1.39
C THR A 18 -13.47 13.16 2.56
N ASP A 19 -14.73 13.64 2.54
CA ASP A 19 -15.88 13.30 3.39
C ASP A 19 -15.72 13.40 4.93
N ASP A 20 -16.60 14.16 5.59
CA ASP A 20 -16.70 14.28 7.06
C ASP A 20 -16.66 12.90 7.76
N LEU A 21 -17.17 11.87 7.08
CA LEU A 21 -17.12 10.49 7.52
C LEU A 21 -15.69 9.90 7.60
N LEU A 22 -14.82 10.09 6.61
CA LEU A 22 -13.44 9.55 6.67
C LEU A 22 -12.62 10.23 7.76
N GLY A 23 -12.88 11.51 8.04
CA GLY A 23 -12.28 12.22 9.17
C GLY A 23 -12.64 11.57 10.52
N ARG A 24 -13.93 11.25 10.72
CA ARG A 24 -14.37 10.53 11.92
C ARG A 24 -13.75 9.14 12.03
N ILE A 25 -13.70 8.39 10.93
CA ILE A 25 -13.05 7.08 10.91
C ILE A 25 -11.57 7.20 11.27
N TYR A 26 -10.86 8.21 10.76
CA TYR A 26 -9.46 8.47 11.10
C TYR A 26 -9.26 8.72 12.61
N ASP A 27 -10.16 9.47 13.24
CA ASP A 27 -10.10 9.74 14.68
C ASP A 27 -10.36 8.49 15.52
N GLU A 28 -11.17 7.55 15.03
CA GLU A 28 -11.47 6.27 15.69
C GLU A 28 -10.43 5.17 15.43
N LEU A 29 -9.47 5.38 14.52
CA LEU A 29 -8.44 4.37 14.26
C LEU A 29 -7.56 4.12 15.51
N PRO A 30 -7.21 2.85 15.80
CA PRO A 30 -6.29 2.54 16.89
C PRO A 30 -4.93 3.23 16.70
N ARG A 31 -4.36 3.76 17.78
CA ARG A 31 -3.04 4.41 17.78
C ARG A 31 -2.10 3.74 18.80
N PRO A 32 -0.87 3.33 18.39
CA PRO A 32 -0.34 3.34 17.02
C PRO A 32 -0.90 2.16 16.18
N SER A 33 -1.14 2.39 14.88
CA SER A 33 -1.49 1.32 13.94
C SER A 33 -0.89 1.55 12.55
N ILE A 34 -0.81 0.49 11.73
CA ILE A 34 -0.37 0.61 10.33
C ILE A 34 -1.27 1.56 9.53
N TYR A 35 -2.58 1.57 9.79
CA TYR A 35 -3.52 2.46 9.09
C TYR A 35 -3.24 3.93 9.38
N THR A 36 -2.99 4.28 10.65
CA THR A 36 -2.65 5.66 11.04
C THR A 36 -1.29 6.07 10.49
N LEU A 37 -0.29 5.19 10.53
CA LEU A 37 1.02 5.44 9.90
C LEU A 37 0.91 5.74 8.40
N LEU A 38 0.15 4.94 7.65
CA LEU A 38 -0.02 5.13 6.21
C LEU A 38 -0.89 6.34 5.86
N ALA A 39 -1.89 6.64 6.70
CA ALA A 39 -2.70 7.85 6.56
C ALA A 39 -1.84 9.11 6.74
N ASP A 40 -1.01 9.13 7.78
CA ASP A 40 -0.19 10.30 8.17
C ASP A 40 1.02 10.49 7.25
N HIS A 41 1.69 9.40 6.87
CA HIS A 41 3.01 9.45 6.21
C HIS A 41 3.04 8.83 4.81
N GLY A 42 1.91 8.37 4.26
CA GLY A 42 1.89 7.65 2.99
C GLY A 42 2.44 8.44 1.79
N GLU A 43 2.33 9.77 1.77
CA GLU A 43 2.93 10.59 0.70
C GLU A 43 4.46 10.69 0.81
N GLU A 44 4.99 10.69 2.03
CA GLU A 44 6.42 10.72 2.31
C GLU A 44 7.06 9.35 2.04
N LEU A 45 6.35 8.28 2.44
CA LEU A 45 6.76 6.90 2.21
C LEU A 45 6.76 6.52 0.72
N PHE A 46 5.73 6.96 0.00
CA PHE A 46 5.47 6.56 -1.38
C PHE A 46 5.25 7.79 -2.27
N PRO A 47 6.33 8.54 -2.57
CA PRO A 47 6.24 9.68 -3.46
C PRO A 47 5.73 9.26 -4.83
N SER A 48 5.24 10.24 -5.58
CA SER A 48 4.50 9.99 -6.82
C SER A 48 5.33 9.29 -7.92
N ASP A 49 6.66 9.30 -7.80
CA ASP A 49 7.65 8.69 -8.69
C ASP A 49 8.23 7.36 -8.15
N PHE A 50 7.72 6.86 -7.01
CA PHE A 50 8.24 5.66 -6.32
C PHE A 50 8.30 4.39 -7.19
N PHE A 51 7.44 4.30 -8.21
CA PHE A 51 7.42 3.18 -9.18
C PHE A 51 7.89 3.58 -10.58
N CYS A 52 8.49 4.76 -10.78
CA CYS A 52 8.82 5.25 -12.12
C CYS A 52 9.76 4.32 -12.91
N ASP A 53 10.69 3.65 -12.25
CA ASP A 53 11.61 2.66 -12.84
C ASP A 53 10.91 1.36 -13.29
N LEU A 54 9.71 1.08 -12.76
CA LEU A 54 8.91 -0.10 -13.14
C LEU A 54 8.13 0.10 -14.44
N TYR A 55 8.15 1.29 -15.03
CA TYR A 55 7.43 1.59 -16.27
C TYR A 55 8.41 1.78 -17.44
N PRO A 56 8.27 1.02 -18.54
CA PRO A 56 9.18 1.12 -19.68
C PRO A 56 9.10 2.45 -20.44
N SER A 57 8.06 3.27 -20.21
CA SER A 57 7.98 4.62 -20.76
C SER A 57 7.43 5.64 -19.75
N ARG A 58 7.97 6.87 -19.78
CA ARG A 58 7.46 8.02 -18.99
C ARG A 58 6.11 8.55 -19.48
N ARG A 59 5.64 8.17 -20.67
CA ARG A 59 4.41 8.69 -21.28
C ARG A 59 3.12 8.01 -20.80
N GLY A 60 3.22 6.89 -20.07
CA GLY A 60 2.08 6.15 -19.54
C GLY A 60 2.07 6.11 -18.02
N ARG A 61 2.20 7.27 -17.35
CA ARG A 61 2.11 7.33 -15.87
C ARG A 61 0.81 6.64 -15.45
N PRO A 62 0.85 5.69 -14.50
CA PRO A 62 -0.36 4.99 -14.06
C PRO A 62 -1.42 5.99 -13.60
N THR A 63 -2.66 5.76 -14.02
CA THR A 63 -3.84 6.54 -13.56
C THR A 63 -3.99 6.48 -12.04
N THR A 64 -3.50 5.40 -11.42
CA THR A 64 -3.53 5.19 -9.99
C THR A 64 -2.25 5.71 -9.31
N PRO A 65 -2.36 6.52 -8.24
CA PRO A 65 -1.21 6.98 -7.48
C PRO A 65 -0.37 5.84 -6.88
N ALA A 66 0.96 5.99 -6.92
CA ALA A 66 1.90 5.02 -6.33
C ALA A 66 1.59 4.75 -4.85
N ARG A 67 1.30 5.82 -4.08
CA ARG A 67 0.84 5.74 -2.69
C ARG A 67 -0.32 4.78 -2.49
N THR A 68 -1.36 4.87 -3.32
CA THR A 68 -2.57 4.04 -3.17
C THR A 68 -2.23 2.57 -3.36
N ILE A 69 -1.45 2.23 -4.40
CA ILE A 69 -1.08 0.84 -4.69
C ILE A 69 -0.16 0.29 -3.61
N ALA A 70 0.87 1.05 -3.21
CA ALA A 70 1.80 0.64 -2.18
C ALA A 70 1.10 0.41 -0.84
N THR A 71 0.14 1.26 -0.48
CA THR A 71 -0.70 1.09 0.72
C THR A 71 -1.48 -0.22 0.66
N VAL A 72 -2.13 -0.53 -0.47
CA VAL A 72 -2.89 -1.78 -0.65
C VAL A 72 -1.99 -3.00 -0.54
N MET A 73 -0.80 -2.97 -1.12
CA MET A 73 0.18 -4.06 -1.02
C MET A 73 0.63 -4.29 0.43
N ILE A 74 0.93 -3.22 1.17
CA ILE A 74 1.34 -3.30 2.58
C ILE A 74 0.22 -3.81 3.46
N LEU A 75 -1.00 -3.26 3.33
CA LEU A 75 -2.14 -3.71 4.13
C LEU A 75 -2.56 -5.14 3.76
N GLY A 76 -2.47 -5.51 2.49
CA GLY A 76 -2.69 -6.87 2.01
C GLY A 76 -1.73 -7.86 2.66
N ALA A 77 -0.43 -7.55 2.67
CA ALA A 77 0.57 -8.37 3.34
C ALA A 77 0.35 -8.42 4.86
N PHE A 78 0.06 -7.28 5.48
CA PHE A 78 -0.20 -7.17 6.92
C PHE A 78 -1.43 -7.96 7.38
N GLU A 79 -2.47 -8.06 6.55
CA GLU A 79 -3.69 -8.82 6.82
C GLU A 79 -3.65 -10.26 6.24
N GLY A 80 -2.59 -10.65 5.51
CA GLY A 80 -2.48 -11.96 4.87
C GLY A 80 -3.50 -12.19 3.75
N LEU A 81 -3.81 -11.14 2.99
CA LEU A 81 -4.83 -11.15 1.94
C LEU A 81 -4.24 -11.36 0.55
N ALA A 82 -4.98 -12.09 -0.29
CA ALA A 82 -4.75 -12.12 -1.73
C ALA A 82 -5.11 -10.76 -2.38
N ASP A 83 -4.50 -10.45 -3.52
CA ASP A 83 -4.65 -9.17 -4.22
C ASP A 83 -6.11 -8.83 -4.56
N GLU A 84 -6.93 -9.83 -4.91
CA GLU A 84 -8.37 -9.66 -5.13
C GLU A 84 -9.09 -9.19 -3.85
N LYS A 85 -8.81 -9.85 -2.72
CA LYS A 85 -9.39 -9.50 -1.41
C LYS A 85 -8.88 -8.14 -0.93
N ALA A 86 -7.61 -7.82 -1.15
CA ALA A 86 -7.02 -6.53 -0.80
C ALA A 86 -7.68 -5.39 -1.61
N THR A 87 -7.93 -5.61 -2.90
CA THR A 87 -8.63 -4.66 -3.76
C THR A 87 -10.10 -4.49 -3.32
N ALA A 88 -10.78 -5.59 -2.96
CA ALA A 88 -12.13 -5.54 -2.40
C ALA A 88 -12.17 -4.78 -1.06
N LYS A 89 -11.17 -4.96 -0.19
CA LYS A 89 -11.01 -4.19 1.04
C LYS A 89 -10.81 -2.71 0.76
N LEU A 90 -9.95 -2.34 -0.20
CA LEU A 90 -9.83 -0.93 -0.61
C LEU A 90 -11.17 -0.33 -1.06
N LYS A 91 -12.04 -1.13 -1.68
CA LYS A 91 -13.35 -0.69 -2.16
C LYS A 91 -14.38 -0.53 -1.05
N TYR A 92 -14.44 -1.45 -0.09
CA TYR A 92 -15.56 -1.54 0.88
C TYR A 92 -15.17 -1.21 2.33
N ASP A 93 -13.88 -1.18 2.66
CA ASP A 93 -13.40 -0.94 4.02
C ASP A 93 -12.91 0.51 4.17
N LEU A 94 -13.62 1.30 4.99
CA LEU A 94 -13.29 2.71 5.20
C LEU A 94 -11.90 2.90 5.82
N ARG A 95 -11.41 1.93 6.61
CA ARG A 95 -10.06 2.04 7.21
C ARG A 95 -8.98 1.99 6.12
N TRP A 96 -9.21 1.20 5.08
CA TRP A 96 -8.32 1.10 3.92
C TRP A 96 -8.39 2.37 3.07
N LYS A 97 -9.57 2.96 2.89
CA LYS A 97 -9.74 4.27 2.22
C LYS A 97 -8.98 5.38 2.94
N VAL A 98 -9.09 5.45 4.28
CA VAL A 98 -8.34 6.40 5.12
C VAL A 98 -6.84 6.20 4.97
N ALA A 99 -6.35 4.96 5.11
CA ALA A 99 -4.92 4.66 5.00
C ALA A 99 -4.35 4.99 3.60
N ALA A 100 -5.11 4.69 2.55
CA ALA A 100 -4.72 4.96 1.17
C ALA A 100 -4.84 6.45 0.77
N GLY A 101 -5.50 7.27 1.59
CA GLY A 101 -5.73 8.68 1.33
C GLY A 101 -6.61 8.96 0.11
N ILE A 102 -7.58 8.09 -0.16
CA ILE A 102 -8.51 8.22 -1.30
C ILE A 102 -9.94 8.50 -0.83
N ALA A 103 -10.73 9.20 -1.64
CA ALA A 103 -12.13 9.51 -1.34
C ALA A 103 -13.00 8.24 -1.26
N ILE A 104 -14.15 8.35 -0.58
CA ILE A 104 -15.11 7.25 -0.41
C ILE A 104 -15.58 6.74 -1.78
N ASP A 105 -15.98 7.67 -2.65
CA ASP A 105 -16.48 7.44 -4.00
C ASP A 105 -15.38 7.24 -5.05
N ALA A 106 -14.10 7.37 -4.67
CA ALA A 106 -12.99 7.22 -5.61
C ALA A 106 -13.00 5.81 -6.23
N PRO A 107 -12.84 5.71 -7.57
CA PRO A 107 -12.75 4.43 -8.24
C PRO A 107 -11.53 3.66 -7.75
N VAL A 108 -11.70 2.34 -7.60
CA VAL A 108 -10.63 1.43 -7.23
C VAL A 108 -10.17 0.69 -8.48
N PHE A 109 -8.86 0.51 -8.63
CA PHE A 109 -8.25 -0.21 -9.74
C PHE A 109 -8.54 -1.71 -9.68
N ASN A 110 -8.34 -2.43 -10.79
CA ASN A 110 -8.46 -3.89 -10.82
C ASN A 110 -7.24 -4.55 -10.14
N TYR A 111 -7.44 -5.65 -9.42
CA TYR A 111 -6.37 -6.39 -8.74
C TYR A 111 -5.19 -6.78 -9.67
N SER A 112 -5.44 -6.95 -10.98
CA SER A 112 -4.40 -7.24 -11.98
C SER A 112 -3.28 -6.18 -12.01
N VAL A 113 -3.59 -4.93 -11.63
CA VAL A 113 -2.57 -3.87 -11.47
C VAL A 113 -1.56 -4.22 -10.37
N ILE A 114 -2.02 -4.84 -9.28
CA ILE A 114 -1.16 -5.32 -8.20
C ILE A 114 -0.30 -6.45 -8.72
N CYS A 115 -0.89 -7.46 -9.37
CA CYS A 115 -0.16 -8.60 -9.95
C CYS A 115 0.97 -8.13 -10.90
N LEU A 116 0.66 -7.19 -11.80
CA LEU A 116 1.61 -6.62 -12.74
C LEU A 116 2.76 -5.90 -12.02
N LEU A 117 2.45 -5.04 -11.05
CA LEU A 117 3.47 -4.31 -10.31
C LEU A 117 4.32 -5.23 -9.43
N ARG A 118 3.74 -6.28 -8.87
CA ARG A 118 4.50 -7.31 -8.15
C ARG A 118 5.49 -8.02 -9.06
N SER A 119 5.07 -8.41 -10.26
CA SER A 119 5.96 -9.02 -11.26
C SER A 119 7.09 -8.07 -11.63
N ARG A 120 6.80 -6.78 -11.81
CA ARG A 120 7.82 -5.76 -12.11
C ARG A 120 8.77 -5.50 -10.94
N LEU A 121 8.26 -5.46 -9.71
CA LEU A 121 9.08 -5.32 -8.50
C LEU A 121 10.05 -6.49 -8.36
N LEU A 122 9.59 -7.72 -8.57
CA LEU A 122 10.42 -8.92 -8.54
C LEU A 122 11.56 -8.89 -9.55
N ASN A 123 11.33 -8.29 -10.73
CA ASN A 123 12.32 -8.13 -11.78
C ASN A 123 13.16 -6.84 -11.65
N SER A 124 12.93 -6.05 -10.61
CA SER A 124 13.65 -4.80 -10.38
C SER A 124 14.86 -5.02 -9.46
N SER A 125 15.76 -4.03 -9.41
CA SER A 125 16.93 -4.07 -8.52
C SER A 125 16.59 -4.04 -7.03
N ASN A 126 15.38 -3.60 -6.66
CA ASN A 126 14.92 -3.63 -5.28
C ASN A 126 13.44 -4.05 -5.21
N ALA A 127 13.23 -5.34 -5.00
CA ALA A 127 11.91 -5.95 -4.89
C ALA A 127 11.22 -5.65 -3.55
N GLU A 128 11.98 -5.42 -2.48
CA GLU A 128 11.47 -5.21 -1.11
C GLU A 128 11.28 -3.73 -0.75
N ARG A 129 11.56 -2.81 -1.68
CA ARG A 129 11.56 -1.35 -1.47
C ARG A 129 10.36 -0.78 -0.72
N ILE A 130 9.16 -1.37 -0.90
CA ILE A 130 7.93 -0.89 -0.25
C ILE A 130 8.03 -1.15 1.27
N PHE A 131 8.51 -2.32 1.67
CA PHE A 131 8.73 -2.65 3.08
C PHE A 131 9.91 -1.91 3.66
N ASP A 132 11.02 -1.83 2.91
CA ASP A 132 12.20 -1.10 3.36
C ASP A 132 11.84 0.34 3.72
N ALA A 133 11.01 0.99 2.91
CA ALA A 133 10.52 2.34 3.18
C ALA A 133 9.72 2.40 4.50
N VAL A 134 8.74 1.51 4.68
CA VAL A 134 7.89 1.50 5.89
C VAL A 134 8.68 1.13 7.14
N LEU A 135 9.56 0.13 7.06
CA LEU A 135 10.37 -0.35 8.18
C LEU A 135 11.44 0.66 8.57
N SER A 136 12.12 1.27 7.61
CA SER A 136 13.12 2.32 7.88
C SER A 136 12.45 3.52 8.52
N PHE A 137 11.32 3.96 7.97
CA PHE A 137 10.54 5.06 8.54
C PHE A 137 10.07 4.76 9.97
N ALA A 138 9.56 3.55 10.23
CA ALA A 138 9.12 3.15 11.56
C ALA A 138 10.28 3.10 12.57
N LYS A 139 11.47 2.64 12.15
CA LYS A 139 12.68 2.63 12.97
C LYS A 139 13.14 4.04 13.30
N ASP A 140 13.25 4.90 12.30
CA ASP A 140 13.75 6.28 12.46
C ASP A 140 12.85 7.12 13.36
N ASN A 141 11.53 6.93 13.25
CA ASN A 141 10.54 7.64 14.04
C ASN A 141 10.17 6.92 15.35
N LYS A 142 10.86 5.81 15.69
CA LYS A 142 10.62 4.99 16.90
C LYS A 142 9.15 4.57 17.06
N ILE A 143 8.47 4.31 15.96
CA ILE A 143 7.07 3.91 15.94
C ILE A 143 6.99 2.40 16.18
N VAL A 144 6.47 2.00 17.34
CA VAL A 144 6.26 0.59 17.67
C VAL A 144 4.85 0.17 17.24
N ILE A 145 4.73 -0.50 16.10
CA ILE A 145 3.49 -1.16 15.68
C ILE A 145 3.70 -2.67 15.84
N SER A 146 3.00 -3.26 16.81
CA SER A 146 3.17 -4.64 17.27
C SER A 146 3.16 -5.68 16.14
N LYS A 147 2.38 -5.44 15.07
CA LYS A 147 2.21 -6.37 13.94
C LYS A 147 3.05 -6.04 12.70
N ILE A 148 3.64 -4.83 12.57
CA ILE A 148 4.60 -4.54 11.49
C ILE A 148 5.90 -5.32 11.68
N ARG A 149 6.31 -5.54 12.94
CA ARG A 149 7.53 -6.29 13.28
C ARG A 149 7.48 -7.77 12.86
N SER A 150 6.30 -8.27 12.49
CA SER A 150 6.05 -9.65 12.05
C SER A 150 5.79 -9.77 10.55
N ILE A 151 5.96 -8.69 9.78
CA ILE A 151 5.89 -8.81 8.32
C ILE A 151 7.21 -9.44 7.86
N ASP A 152 7.20 -10.76 7.71
CA ASP A 152 8.28 -11.51 7.08
C ASP A 152 8.21 -11.21 5.57
N SER A 153 9.34 -10.88 4.93
CA SER A 153 9.41 -10.58 3.49
C SER A 153 8.80 -11.72 2.65
N THR A 154 8.86 -12.94 3.17
CA THR A 154 8.23 -14.16 2.66
C THR A 154 6.70 -14.03 2.58
N ALA A 155 6.02 -13.44 3.56
CA ALA A 155 4.55 -13.33 3.59
C ALA A 155 3.98 -12.41 2.50
N LEU A 156 4.77 -11.48 1.95
CA LEU A 156 4.37 -10.75 0.76
C LEU A 156 4.26 -11.71 -0.44
N TYR A 157 5.22 -12.62 -0.62
CA TYR A 157 5.25 -13.56 -1.75
C TYR A 157 4.41 -14.81 -1.54
N ASP A 158 4.19 -15.21 -0.29
CA ASP A 158 3.67 -16.52 0.10
C ASP A 158 2.21 -16.51 0.61
N SER A 159 1.50 -15.37 0.54
CA SER A 159 0.03 -15.32 0.68
C SER A 159 -0.73 -16.06 -0.44
N VAL A 160 0.00 -16.87 -1.23
CA VAL A 160 -0.44 -17.76 -2.30
C VAL A 160 -0.61 -19.21 -1.81
N GLU A 161 -0.16 -19.57 -0.60
CA GLU A 161 -0.32 -20.94 -0.07
C GLU A 161 -1.73 -21.24 0.46
N THR A 162 -2.73 -21.17 -0.44
CA THR A 162 -3.79 -22.20 -0.53
C THR A 162 -4.44 -22.29 -1.92
N LYS A 163 -3.86 -21.72 -2.99
CA LYS A 163 -4.44 -21.87 -4.36
C LYS A 163 -3.36 -21.94 -5.45
N SER A 164 -2.42 -22.87 -5.30
CA SER A 164 -1.29 -23.10 -6.22
C SER A 164 -1.66 -23.53 -7.66
N THR A 165 -2.94 -23.75 -7.98
CA THR A 165 -3.36 -24.14 -9.35
C THR A 165 -3.65 -22.94 -10.27
N ILE A 166 -4.15 -21.82 -9.73
CA ILE A 166 -4.56 -20.66 -10.55
C ILE A 166 -3.34 -19.87 -11.04
N ARG A 167 -2.32 -19.71 -10.20
CA ARG A 167 -1.08 -18.99 -10.56
C ARG A 167 -0.26 -19.74 -11.62
N MET A 168 -0.38 -21.06 -11.68
CA MET A 168 0.25 -21.89 -12.72
C MET A 168 -0.40 -21.67 -14.10
N ILE A 169 -1.72 -21.45 -14.12
CA ILE A 169 -2.48 -21.15 -15.33
C ILE A 169 -2.21 -19.70 -15.80
N GLU A 170 -2.13 -18.74 -14.88
CA GLU A 170 -1.79 -17.35 -15.21
C GLU A 170 -0.36 -17.20 -15.74
N ALA A 171 0.60 -17.96 -15.19
CA ALA A 171 1.96 -18.02 -15.70
C ALA A 171 2.02 -18.63 -17.12
N ALA A 172 1.25 -19.68 -17.39
CA ALA A 172 1.17 -20.28 -18.72
C ALA A 172 0.50 -19.36 -19.76
N LEU A 173 -0.50 -18.56 -19.36
CA LEU A 173 -1.15 -17.58 -20.23
C LEU A 173 -0.23 -16.40 -20.57
N CYS A 174 0.55 -15.90 -19.61
CA CYS A 174 1.55 -14.86 -19.88
C CYS A 174 2.68 -15.34 -20.81
N ASP A 175 3.07 -16.62 -20.72
CA ASP A 175 4.13 -17.18 -21.59
C ASP A 175 3.67 -17.30 -23.05
N ILE A 176 2.38 -17.50 -23.30
CA ILE A 176 1.78 -17.59 -24.65
C ILE A 176 1.63 -16.20 -25.29
N GLU A 177 1.26 -15.17 -24.51
CA GLU A 177 1.15 -13.79 -25.01
C GLU A 177 2.50 -13.13 -25.31
N SER A 178 3.61 -13.64 -24.74
CA SER A 178 4.97 -13.15 -25.01
C SER A 178 5.69 -13.81 -26.20
N ARG A 179 5.10 -14.84 -26.83
CA ARG A 179 5.69 -15.61 -27.95
C ARG A 179 5.03 -15.34 -29.32
N ASN A 180 4.18 -14.33 -29.43
CA ASN A 180 3.66 -13.78 -30.69
C ASN A 180 4.20 -12.38 -30.95
#